data_AF-A0AAW0KVF8-F1
#
_entry.id   AF-A0AAW0KVF8-F1
#
_cell.length_a   1.000
_cell.length_b   1.000
_cell.length_c   1.000
_cell.angle_alpha   90.00
_cell.angle_beta   90.00
_cell.angle_gamma   90.00
#
_symmetry.space_group_name_H-M   'P 1'
#
loop_
_entity.id
_entity.type
_entity.pdbx_description
1 polymer ?
#
loop_
_entity_poly.entity_id
_entity_poly.type
_entity_poly.pdbx_seq_one_letter_code
_entity_poly.pdbx_strand_id
1 'polypeptide(L)' 'MAAGVFKFLSPRARPQPIDIQAAALWGVAAVTTALWIVQPFDWLKKTFLEKPAPEEK' A
#
# COMPACT_ATOMS: atom_id res chain seq x y z
N MET A 1 4.94 -12.54 -18.78
CA MET A 1 3.94 -11.64 -19.40
C MET A 1 2.54 -12.22 -19.17
N ALA A 2 1.78 -11.69 -18.22
CA ALA A 2 0.44 -12.18 -17.84
C ALA A 2 -0.66 -11.66 -18.79
N ALA A 3 -0.57 -12.00 -20.08
CA ALA A 3 -1.46 -11.46 -21.12
C ALA A 3 -2.80 -12.24 -21.29
N GLY A 4 -3.10 -13.22 -20.43
CA GLY A 4 -4.24 -14.13 -20.62
C GLY A 4 -5.44 -13.93 -19.69
N VAL A 5 -5.28 -13.20 -18.58
CA VAL A 5 -6.25 -13.30 -17.46
C VAL A 5 -7.51 -12.44 -17.67
N PHE A 6 -7.45 -11.41 -18.53
CA PHE A 6 -8.54 -10.45 -18.72
C PHE A 6 -9.37 -10.68 -20.00
N LYS A 7 -9.11 -11.78 -20.73
CA LYS A 7 -9.76 -12.04 -22.02
C LYS A 7 -11.24 -12.43 -21.88
N PHE A 8 -11.66 -12.86 -20.69
CA PHE A 8 -13.04 -13.20 -20.36
C PHE A 8 -13.84 -12.05 -19.71
N LEU A 9 -13.19 -10.92 -19.38
CA LEU A 9 -13.90 -9.74 -18.89
C LEU A 9 -14.43 -8.92 -20.07
N SER A 10 -15.71 -8.53 -19.99
CA SER A 10 -16.34 -7.67 -20.98
C SER A 10 -15.45 -6.44 -21.24
N PRO A 11 -15.34 -5.94 -22.49
CA PRO A 11 -14.49 -4.79 -22.82
C PRO A 11 -14.74 -3.55 -21.95
N ARG A 12 -15.93 -3.46 -21.35
CA ARG A 12 -16.40 -2.37 -20.50
C ARG A 12 -15.99 -2.50 -19.02
N ALA A 13 -15.62 -3.71 -18.58
CA ALA A 13 -15.23 -4.01 -17.20
C ALA A 13 -13.72 -4.25 -17.05
N ARG A 14 -12.93 -3.92 -18.08
CA ARG A 14 -11.46 -3.99 -17.99
C ARG A 14 -11.00 -2.79 -17.17
N PRO A 15 -10.35 -2.99 -16.02
CA PRO A 15 -9.78 -1.86 -15.27
C PRO A 15 -8.79 -1.16 -16.19
N GLN A 16 -9.08 0.10 -16.51
CA GLN A 16 -8.19 0.85 -17.39
C GLN A 16 -6.91 1.16 -16.59
N PRO A 17 -5.74 1.25 -17.24
CA PRO A 17 -4.50 1.61 -16.55
C PRO A 17 -4.62 2.91 -15.75
N ILE A 18 -5.44 3.85 -16.22
CA ILE A 18 -5.76 5.10 -15.52
C ILE A 18 -6.49 4.88 -14.20
N ASP A 19 -7.42 3.90 -14.13
CA ASP A 19 -8.16 3.60 -12.89
C ASP A 19 -7.23 3.01 -11.84
N ILE A 20 -6.30 2.15 -12.28
CA ILE A 20 -5.29 1.54 -11.40
C ILE A 20 -4.34 2.61 -10.87
N GLN A 21 -3.88 3.52 -11.75
CA GLN A 21 -3.04 4.65 -11.34
C GLN A 21 -3.77 5.59 -10.39
N ALA A 22 -5.04 5.91 -10.66
CA ALA A 22 -5.86 6.73 -9.80
C ALA A 22 -6.05 6.07 -8.43
N ALA A 23 -6.39 4.78 -8.39
CA ALA A 23 -6.54 4.04 -7.13
C ALA A 23 -5.22 4.01 -6.33
N ALA A 24 -4.08 3.84 -7.00
CA ALA A 24 -2.77 3.89 -6.37
C ALA A 24 -2.49 5.29 -5.78
N LEU A 25 -2.75 6.35 -6.54
CA LEU A 25 -2.55 7.74 -6.09
C LEU A 25 -3.47 8.10 -4.92
N TRP A 26 -4.76 7.78 -5.02
CA TRP A 26 -5.72 7.98 -3.93
C TRP A 26 -5.38 7.14 -2.70
N GLY A 27 -4.88 5.92 -2.89
CA GLY A 27 -4.38 5.07 -1.80
C GLY A 27 -3.20 5.70 -1.07
N VAL A 28 -2.20 6.18 -1.81
CA VAL A 28 -1.04 6.89 -1.24
C VAL A 28 -1.48 8.14 -0.49
N ALA A 29 -2.40 8.92 -1.07
CA ALA A 29 -2.93 10.12 -0.43
C ALA A 29 -3.63 9.77 0.89
N ALA A 30 -4.52 8.78 0.90
CA ALA A 30 -5.24 8.34 2.09
C ALA A 30 -4.30 7.84 3.19
N VAL A 31 -3.31 7.01 2.83
CA VAL A 31 -2.30 6.51 3.78
C VAL A 31 -1.47 7.66 4.33
N THR A 32 -1.05 8.61 3.49
CA THR A 32 -0.28 9.78 3.91
C THR A 32 -1.09 10.65 4.88
N THR A 33 -2.36 10.89 4.59
CA THR A 33 -3.27 11.62 5.48
C THR A 33 -3.47 10.90 6.81
N ALA A 34 -3.66 9.58 6.79
CA ALA A 34 -3.80 8.79 8.01
C ALA A 34 -2.53 8.85 8.87
N LEU A 35 -1.35 8.73 8.25
CA LEU A 35 -0.05 8.90 8.92
C LEU A 35 0.10 10.30 9.50
N TRP A 36 -0.37 11.33 8.81
CA TRP A 36 -0.32 12.71 9.29
C TRP A 36 -1.21 12.95 10.52
N ILE A 37 -2.39 12.32 10.57
CA ILE A 37 -3.33 12.45 11.70
C ILE A 37 -2.86 11.64 12.91
N VAL A 38 -2.46 10.38 12.72
CA VAL A 38 -2.09 9.47 13.81
C VAL A 38 -0.67 9.72 14.33
N GLN A 39 0.19 10.35 13.52
CA GLN A 39 1.62 10.59 13.76
C GLN A 39 2.32 9.41 14.47
N PRO A 40 2.24 8.16 13.95
CA PRO A 40 2.70 6.97 14.66
C PRO A 40 4.23 6.81 14.68
N PHE A 41 5.00 7.88 14.45
CA PHE A 41 6.44 7.82 14.21
C PHE A 41 7.22 7.29 15.42
N ASP A 42 6.82 7.60 16.64
CA ASP A 42 7.50 7.10 17.84
C ASP A 42 7.28 5.60 18.06
N TRP A 43 6.11 5.08 17.72
CA TRP A 43 5.85 3.64 17.67
C TRP A 43 6.63 2.99 16.52
N LEU A 44 6.63 3.60 15.34
CA LEU A 44 7.32 3.08 14.15
C LEU A 44 8.83 2.93 14.39
N LYS A 45 9.48 3.91 15.05
CA LYS A 45 10.90 3.81 15.44
C LYS A 45 11.15 2.60 16.33
N LYS A 46 10.30 2.39 17.34
CA LYS A 46 10.41 1.25 18.26
C LYS A 46 10.19 -0.09 17.55
N THR A 47 9.32 -0.13 16.55
CA THR A 47 8.99 -1.37 15.82
C THR A 47 9.96 -1.72 14.70
N PHE A 48 10.52 -0.72 14.00
CA PHE A 48 11.34 -0.94 12.81
C PHE A 48 12.81 -0.55 12.95
N LEU A 49 13.17 0.38 13.85
CA LEU A 49 14.56 0.83 14.06
C LEU A 49 15.19 0.19 15.30
N GLU A 50 14.45 0.04 16.39
CA GLU A 50 14.86 -0.80 17.53
C GLU A 50 14.52 -2.26 17.21
N LYS A 51 15.40 -2.93 16.46
CA LYS A 51 15.41 -4.41 16.42
C LYS A 51 15.44 -4.89 17.89
N PRO A 52 14.55 -5.79 18.34
CA PRO A 52 14.56 -6.23 19.73
C PRO A 52 15.99 -6.71 20.03
N ALA A 53 16.62 -6.12 21.04
CA ALA A 53 17.86 -6.65 21.58
C ALA A 53 17.61 -8.14 21.82
N PRO A 54 18.50 -9.04 21.35
CA PRO A 54 18.39 -10.45 21.68
C PRO A 54 18.29 -10.52 23.21
N GLU A 55 17.13 -10.92 23.73
CA GLU A 55 17.01 -11.24 25.14
C GLU A 55 17.90 -12.46 25.35
N GLU A 56 19.11 -12.21 25.82
CA GLU A 56 20.00 -13.22 26.35
C GLU A 56 19.43 -13.61 27.71
N LYS A 57 18.56 -14.62 27.73
CA LYS A 57 18.22 -15.36 28.95
C LYS A 57 17.84 -16.80 28.68
#